data_AF-G2E8S0-F1
#
_entry.id   AF-G2E8S0-F1
#
_cell.length_a   1.000
_cell.length_b   1.000
_cell.length_c   1.000
_cell.angle_alpha   90.00
_cell.angle_beta   90.00
_cell.angle_gamma   90.00
#
_symmetry.space_group_name_H-M   'P 1'
#
loop_
_entity.id
_entity.type
_entity.pdbx_description
1 polymer ?
#
loop_
_entity_poly.entity_id
_entity_poly.type
_entity_poly.pdbx_seq_one_letter_code
_entity_poly.pdbx_strand_id
1 'polypeptide(L)'
;MKSGKQRRNEIKAARLKRMAKRECSANPFKRPIPEWAVPVNQAEVHYHSMFFDIPLFYLDKEFVCKDCGAKEIWTAKQQKWWYEIAKGALETTAVRCSACRKKIREEKERQKKHMREMAERDPHKNEAFFKKTLKNHAADAPKARAADGRRYWDTK
;
A
#
# COMPACT_ATOMS: atom_id res chain seq x y z
N MET A 1 47.18 22.22 22.53
CA MET A 1 45.84 21.74 22.97
C MET A 1 44.82 22.86 22.74
N LYS A 2 43.60 22.54 22.28
CA LYS A 2 42.54 23.55 22.13
C LYS A 2 42.07 24.02 23.50
N SER A 3 41.85 25.32 23.65
CA SER A 3 41.30 25.91 24.87
C SER A 3 39.90 25.34 25.16
N GLY A 4 39.53 25.17 26.44
CA GLY A 4 38.20 24.72 26.84
C GLY A 4 37.07 25.58 26.27
N LYS A 5 37.32 26.88 26.04
CA LYS A 5 36.39 27.80 25.39
C LYS A 5 36.21 27.47 23.90
N GLN A 6 37.29 27.12 23.20
CA GLN A 6 37.25 26.68 21.80
C GLN A 6 36.46 25.37 21.66
N ARG A 7 36.67 24.40 22.56
CA ARG A 7 35.95 23.12 22.56
C ARG A 7 34.44 23.30 22.80
N ARG A 8 34.04 24.19 23.71
CA ARG A 8 32.62 24.53 23.97
C ARG A 8 31.94 25.18 22.75
N ASN A 9 32.64 26.07 22.05
CA ASN A 9 32.12 26.72 20.84
C ASN A 9 31.95 25.73 19.69
N GLU A 10 32.90 24.81 19.50
CA GLU A 10 32.79 23.73 18.50
C GLU A 10 31.57 22.83 18.77
N ILE A 11 31.34 22.45 20.03
CA ILE A 11 30.16 21.66 20.44
C ILE A 11 28.86 22.42 20.16
N LYS A 12 28.79 23.73 20.48
CA LYS A 12 27.62 24.56 20.17
C LYS A 12 27.37 24.66 18.67
N ALA A 13 28.41 24.91 17.87
CA ALA A 13 28.31 24.97 16.42
C ALA A 13 27.86 23.62 15.81
N ALA A 14 28.37 22.49 16.32
CA ALA A 14 27.94 21.17 15.87
C ALA A 14 26.47 20.88 16.23
N ARG A 15 26.00 21.33 17.40
CA ARG A 15 24.58 21.23 17.79
C ARG A 15 23.68 22.05 16.86
N LEU A 16 24.06 23.29 16.56
CA LEU A 16 23.33 24.16 15.62
C LEU A 16 23.28 23.55 14.21
N LYS A 17 24.42 23.03 13.70
CA LYS A 17 24.45 22.32 12.41
C LYS A 17 23.53 21.09 12.38
N ARG A 18 23.46 20.32 13.48
CA ARG A 18 22.55 19.17 13.61
C ARG A 18 21.09 19.60 13.69
N MET A 19 20.78 20.70 14.37
CA MET A 19 19.41 21.26 14.43
C MET A 19 18.98 21.76 13.04
N ALA A 20 19.80 22.56 12.36
CA ALA A 20 19.52 23.05 11.01
C ALA A 20 19.29 21.89 10.02
N LYS A 21 20.14 20.85 10.05
CA LYS A 21 19.95 19.65 9.22
C LYS A 21 18.63 18.91 9.50
N ARG A 22 18.14 18.93 10.75
CA ARG A 22 16.83 18.38 11.14
C ARG A 22 15.67 19.27 10.70
N GLU A 23 15.84 20.59 10.72
CA GLU A 23 14.84 21.57 10.27
C GLU A 23 14.73 21.65 8.75
N CYS A 24 15.79 21.30 8.01
CA CYS A 24 15.75 21.23 6.54
C CYS A 24 14.77 20.18 6.01
N SER A 25 14.31 19.22 6.81
CA SER A 25 13.17 18.37 6.43
C SER A 25 11.88 19.01 6.96
N ALA A 26 11.03 19.50 6.06
CA ALA A 26 9.70 19.97 6.43
C ALA A 26 8.96 18.81 7.14
N ASN A 27 8.63 19.00 8.41
CA ASN A 27 7.93 17.98 9.18
C ASN A 27 6.43 18.09 8.88
N PRO A 28 5.80 17.10 8.23
CA PRO A 28 4.40 17.17 7.82
C PRO A 28 3.41 17.18 9.01
N PHE A 29 3.87 16.93 10.23
CA PHE A 29 3.05 16.92 11.45
C PHE A 29 3.16 18.21 12.28
N LYS A 30 4.12 19.09 11.96
CA LYS A 30 4.33 20.34 12.70
C LYS A 30 3.86 21.54 11.88
N ARG A 31 3.34 22.57 12.56
CA ARG A 31 2.99 23.86 11.95
C ARG A 31 4.25 24.74 11.83
N PRO A 32 4.33 25.66 10.85
CA PRO A 32 3.31 26.08 9.89
C PRO A 32 3.28 25.26 8.59
N ILE A 33 2.10 25.16 7.95
CA ILE A 33 1.94 24.51 6.64
C ILE A 33 2.60 25.41 5.58
N PRO A 34 3.53 24.89 4.76
CA PRO A 34 4.12 25.66 3.67
C PRO A 34 3.10 25.99 2.58
N GLU A 35 3.22 27.15 1.95
CA GLU A 35 2.28 27.61 0.91
C GLU A 35 2.23 26.70 -0.33
N TRP A 36 3.33 26.03 -0.65
CA TRP A 36 3.43 25.08 -1.77
C TRP A 36 2.87 23.68 -1.43
N ALA A 37 2.58 23.39 -0.17
CA ALA A 37 2.17 22.07 0.28
C ALA A 37 0.66 21.85 0.09
N VAL A 38 0.27 20.61 -0.20
CA VAL A 38 -1.15 20.25 -0.32
C VAL A 38 -1.71 19.98 1.09
N PRO A 39 -2.63 20.82 1.60
CA PRO A 39 -3.18 20.63 2.94
C PRO A 39 -4.10 19.40 2.99
N VAL A 40 -4.07 18.70 4.12
CA VAL A 40 -4.92 17.54 4.39
C VAL A 40 -6.26 17.99 4.96
N ASN A 41 -7.36 17.47 4.43
CA ASN A 41 -8.66 17.63 5.05
C ASN A 41 -8.91 16.52 6.09
N GLN A 42 -8.67 16.82 7.36
CA GLN A 42 -8.77 15.84 8.45
C GLN A 42 -10.16 15.19 8.59
N ALA A 43 -11.23 15.88 8.19
CA ALA A 43 -12.60 15.34 8.29
C ALA A 43 -12.88 14.21 7.29
N GLU A 44 -12.18 14.19 6.16
CA GLU A 44 -12.41 13.23 5.08
C GLU A 44 -11.54 11.98 5.19
N VAL A 45 -10.48 12.04 6.00
CA VAL A 45 -9.47 10.99 6.10
C VAL A 45 -9.93 9.89 7.03
N HIS A 46 -9.95 8.65 6.51
CA HIS A 46 -10.31 7.47 7.28
C HIS A 46 -9.06 6.82 7.90
N TYR A 47 -9.09 6.60 9.22
CA TYR A 47 -8.05 5.89 9.96
C TYR A 47 -8.65 4.66 10.66
N HIS A 48 -7.96 3.53 10.59
CA HIS A 48 -8.40 2.31 11.27
C HIS A 48 -7.71 2.16 12.63
N SER A 49 -6.45 2.62 12.73
CA SER A 49 -5.64 2.50 13.93
C SER A 49 -5.53 3.81 14.70
N MET A 50 -5.65 3.72 16.03
CA MET A 50 -5.53 4.85 16.98
C MET A 50 -4.10 5.38 17.12
N PHE A 51 -3.11 4.71 16.52
CA PHE A 51 -1.68 5.01 16.70
C PHE A 51 -1.06 5.89 15.61
N PHE A 52 -1.83 6.27 14.57
CA PHE A 52 -1.32 7.09 13.47
C PHE A 52 -1.82 8.53 13.56
N ASP A 53 -0.89 9.47 13.70
CA ASP A 53 -1.18 10.89 13.58
C ASP A 53 -1.53 11.23 12.13
N ILE A 54 -2.51 12.11 11.95
CA ILE A 54 -2.88 12.63 10.63
C ILE A 54 -1.92 13.76 10.26
N PRO A 55 -1.20 13.67 9.13
CA PRO A 55 -0.33 14.77 8.69
C PRO A 55 -1.15 16.02 8.37
N LEU A 56 -0.56 17.20 8.54
CA LEU A 56 -1.19 18.48 8.21
C LEU A 56 -1.18 18.76 6.70
N PHE A 57 -0.17 18.26 6.01
CA PHE A 57 -0.03 18.35 4.56
C PHE A 57 0.64 17.10 3.98
N TYR A 58 0.37 16.82 2.71
CA TYR A 58 1.01 15.73 1.99
C TYR A 58 2.35 16.17 1.39
N LEU A 59 3.31 15.25 1.37
CA LEU A 59 4.63 15.41 0.75
C LEU A 59 4.84 14.33 -0.28
N ASP A 60 5.50 14.65 -1.38
CA ASP A 60 5.88 13.70 -2.40
C ASP A 60 6.77 12.59 -1.81
N LYS A 61 6.39 11.33 -2.06
CA LYS A 61 7.11 10.15 -1.53
C LYS A 61 7.63 9.30 -2.66
N GLU A 62 8.94 9.13 -2.72
CA GLU A 62 9.55 8.15 -3.62
C GLU A 62 9.20 6.73 -3.20
N PHE A 63 8.87 5.87 -4.16
CA PHE A 63 8.65 4.45 -3.93
C PHE A 63 9.17 3.61 -5.10
N VAL A 64 9.42 2.33 -4.82
CA VAL A 64 9.84 1.36 -5.83
C VAL A 64 8.67 0.44 -6.13
N CYS A 65 8.31 0.31 -7.40
CA CYS A 65 7.23 -0.58 -7.81
C CYS A 65 7.59 -2.03 -7.54
N LYS A 66 6.73 -2.76 -6.83
CA LYS A 66 6.96 -4.19 -6.51
C LYS A 66 7.05 -5.10 -7.74
N ASP A 67 6.28 -4.81 -8.79
CA ASP A 67 6.21 -5.71 -9.96
C ASP A 67 7.33 -5.46 -10.98
N CYS A 68 7.63 -4.20 -11.32
CA CYS A 68 8.62 -3.85 -12.35
C CYS A 68 9.91 -3.21 -11.83
N GLY A 69 10.00 -2.88 -10.53
CA GLY A 69 11.19 -2.25 -9.94
C GLY A 69 11.40 -0.78 -10.28
N ALA A 70 10.51 -0.16 -11.07
CA ALA A 70 10.65 1.26 -11.42
C ALA A 70 10.51 2.17 -10.19
N LYS A 71 11.35 3.20 -10.11
CA LYS A 71 11.25 4.27 -9.10
C LYS A 71 10.25 5.31 -9.59
N GLU A 72 9.20 5.55 -8.80
CA GLU A 72 8.21 6.59 -9.08
C GLU A 72 8.01 7.46 -7.84
N ILE A 73 7.44 8.65 -8.07
CA ILE A 73 7.06 9.57 -7.01
C ILE A 73 5.55 9.46 -6.80
N TRP A 74 5.16 9.12 -5.58
CA TRP A 74 3.79 9.23 -5.13
C TRP A 74 3.50 10.65 -4.71
N THR A 75 2.93 11.41 -5.63
CA THR A 75 2.72 12.85 -5.46
C THR A 75 1.73 13.16 -4.34
N ALA A 76 1.87 14.33 -3.73
CA ALA A 76 0.95 14.85 -2.72
C ALA A 76 -0.51 14.90 -3.21
N LYS A 77 -0.73 15.20 -4.50
CA LYS A 77 -2.06 15.19 -5.12
C LYS A 77 -2.65 13.78 -5.20
N GLN A 78 -1.85 12.78 -5.57
CA GLN A 78 -2.29 11.39 -5.60
C GLN A 78 -2.58 10.85 -4.20
N GLN A 79 -1.81 11.26 -3.19
CA GLN A 79 -2.07 10.95 -1.79
C GLN A 79 -3.42 11.53 -1.35
N LYS A 80 -3.67 12.81 -1.62
CA LYS A 80 -4.96 13.46 -1.33
C LYS A 80 -6.13 12.70 -1.93
N TRP A 81 -6.07 12.36 -3.22
CA TRP A 81 -7.11 11.57 -3.87
C TRP A 81 -7.32 10.20 -3.20
N TRP A 82 -6.23 9.49 -2.86
CA TRP A 82 -6.31 8.17 -2.28
C TRP A 82 -6.96 8.18 -0.88
N TYR A 83 -6.50 9.06 0.00
CA TYR A 83 -6.97 9.09 1.38
C TYR A 83 -8.34 9.77 1.54
N GLU A 84 -8.58 10.87 0.83
CA GLU A 84 -9.80 11.66 1.00
C GLU A 84 -10.95 11.18 0.11
N ILE A 85 -10.67 10.84 -1.16
CA ILE A 85 -11.71 10.52 -2.15
C ILE A 85 -11.93 9.01 -2.27
N ALA A 86 -10.85 8.25 -2.46
CA ALA A 86 -10.94 6.79 -2.56
C ALA A 86 -11.11 6.08 -1.20
N LYS A 87 -11.06 6.85 -0.09
CA LYS A 87 -11.17 6.36 1.29
C LYS A 87 -10.20 5.23 1.62
N GLY A 88 -9.01 5.28 1.04
CA GLY A 88 -7.91 4.40 1.38
C GLY A 88 -7.42 4.65 2.80
N ALA A 89 -7.01 3.60 3.50
CA ALA A 89 -6.53 3.71 4.87
C ALA A 89 -5.18 4.45 4.92
N LEU A 90 -4.98 5.34 5.91
CA LEU A 90 -3.76 6.14 6.06
C LEU A 90 -2.47 5.32 6.14
N GLU A 91 -2.56 4.10 6.68
CA GLU A 91 -1.43 3.18 6.84
C GLU A 91 -0.92 2.64 5.50
N THR A 92 -1.69 2.80 4.42
CA THR A 92 -1.35 2.30 3.09
C THR A 92 -0.46 3.29 2.32
N THR A 93 0.40 2.74 1.48
CA THR A 93 1.29 3.52 0.59
C THR A 93 1.20 3.04 -0.85
N ALA A 94 1.69 3.84 -1.80
CA ALA A 94 1.81 3.40 -3.18
C ALA A 94 2.87 2.29 -3.31
N VAL A 95 2.44 1.10 -3.74
CA VAL A 95 3.30 -0.08 -3.94
C VAL A 95 3.58 -0.37 -5.42
N ARG A 96 2.73 0.15 -6.31
CA ARG A 96 2.78 -0.14 -7.75
C ARG A 96 2.73 1.13 -8.57
N CYS A 97 3.51 1.13 -9.65
CA CYS A 97 3.56 2.24 -10.59
C CYS A 97 2.25 2.39 -11.37
N SER A 98 2.07 3.56 -11.97
CA SER A 98 0.90 3.86 -12.82
C SER A 98 0.71 2.83 -13.94
N ALA A 99 1.78 2.45 -14.63
CA ALA A 99 1.77 1.49 -15.73
C ALA A 99 1.34 0.08 -15.27
N CYS A 100 1.89 -0.43 -14.17
CA CYS A 100 1.52 -1.74 -13.64
C CYS A 100 0.06 -1.77 -13.15
N ARG A 101 -0.42 -0.68 -12.52
CA ARG A 101 -1.84 -0.57 -12.14
C ARG A 101 -2.76 -0.61 -13.37
N LYS A 102 -2.37 0.03 -14.47
CA LYS A 102 -3.14 0.01 -15.74
C LYS A 102 -3.21 -1.41 -16.32
N LYS A 103 -2.07 -2.11 -16.41
CA LYS A 103 -2.01 -3.50 -16.89
C LYS A 103 -2.91 -4.43 -16.07
N ILE A 104 -2.86 -4.33 -14.74
CA ILE A 104 -3.71 -5.15 -13.85
C ILE A 104 -5.19 -4.84 -14.08
N ARG A 105 -5.54 -3.56 -14.29
CA ARG A 105 -6.92 -3.18 -14.58
C ARG A 105 -7.40 -3.78 -15.90
N GLU A 106 -6.60 -3.67 -16.96
CA GLU A 106 -6.91 -4.24 -18.28
C GLU A 106 -7.09 -5.76 -18.23
N GLU A 107 -6.22 -6.46 -17.50
CA GLU A 107 -6.32 -7.91 -17.28
C GLU A 107 -7.65 -8.29 -16.62
N LYS A 108 -8.00 -7.60 -15.53
CA LYS A 108 -9.26 -7.84 -14.81
C LYS A 108 -10.46 -7.56 -15.68
N GLU A 109 -10.44 -6.51 -16.49
CA GLU A 109 -11.54 -6.21 -17.41
C GLU A 109 -11.65 -7.26 -18.51
N ARG A 110 -10.54 -7.76 -19.05
CA ARG A 110 -10.55 -8.88 -20.02
C ARG A 110 -11.12 -10.15 -19.39
N GLN A 111 -10.69 -10.49 -18.17
CA GLN A 111 -11.23 -11.64 -17.45
C GLN A 111 -12.73 -11.50 -17.21
N LYS A 112 -13.20 -10.32 -16.77
CA LYS A 112 -14.64 -10.06 -16.58
C LYS A 112 -15.43 -10.22 -17.88
N LYS A 113 -14.93 -9.69 -19.00
CA LYS A 113 -15.57 -9.85 -20.32
C LYS A 113 -15.65 -11.32 -20.71
N HIS A 114 -14.55 -12.05 -20.61
CA HIS A 114 -14.53 -13.48 -20.90
C HIS A 114 -15.53 -14.27 -20.03
N MET A 115 -15.58 -13.99 -18.73
CA MET A 115 -16.53 -14.64 -17.83
C MET A 115 -17.99 -14.32 -18.17
N ARG A 116 -18.27 -13.09 -18.64
CA ARG A 116 -19.62 -12.71 -19.12
C ARG A 116 -19.99 -13.45 -20.40
N GLU A 117 -19.09 -13.47 -21.39
CA GLU A 117 -19.30 -14.22 -22.64
C GLU A 117 -19.56 -15.71 -22.37
N MET A 118 -18.80 -16.32 -21.45
CA MET A 118 -18.99 -17.71 -21.05
C MET A 118 -20.31 -17.94 -20.30
N ALA A 119 -20.81 -16.94 -19.57
CA ALA A 119 -22.10 -17.01 -18.88
C ALA A 119 -23.30 -16.84 -19.84
N GLU A 120 -23.12 -16.08 -20.93
CA GLU A 120 -24.12 -15.89 -21.98
C GLU A 120 -24.18 -17.06 -22.97
N ARG A 121 -23.10 -17.84 -23.07
CA ARG A 121 -23.06 -19.02 -23.94
C ARG A 121 -24.04 -20.08 -23.46
N ASP A 122 -24.89 -20.55 -24.36
CA ASP A 122 -25.81 -21.64 -24.06
C ASP A 122 -25.08 -22.90 -23.56
N PRO A 123 -25.60 -23.53 -22.50
CA PRO A 123 -25.05 -24.78 -22.01
C PRO A 123 -25.13 -25.86 -23.10
N HIS A 124 -24.07 -26.66 -23.20
CA HIS A 124 -24.01 -27.75 -24.16
C HIS A 124 -25.18 -28.72 -23.96
N LYS A 125 -25.72 -29.30 -25.03
CA LYS A 125 -26.92 -30.18 -24.97
C LYS A 125 -26.82 -31.31 -23.94
N ASN A 126 -25.61 -31.81 -23.69
CA ASN A 126 -25.32 -32.84 -22.70
C ASN A 126 -24.70 -32.31 -21.39
N GLU A 127 -24.92 -31.04 -21.03
CA GLU A 127 -24.31 -30.42 -19.85
C GLU A 127 -24.64 -31.17 -18.54
N ALA A 128 -25.86 -31.68 -18.42
CA ALA A 128 -26.28 -32.50 -17.27
C ALA A 128 -25.47 -33.80 -17.13
N PHE A 129 -25.06 -34.41 -18.25
CA PHE A 129 -24.21 -35.59 -18.27
C PHE A 129 -22.81 -35.26 -17.77
N PHE A 130 -22.20 -34.18 -18.25
CA PHE A 130 -20.87 -33.74 -17.83
C PHE A 130 -20.82 -33.29 -16.36
N LYS A 131 -21.85 -32.60 -15.86
CA LYS A 131 -21.95 -32.23 -14.44
C LYS A 131 -22.08 -33.46 -13.54
N LYS A 132 -22.76 -34.51 -14.00
CA LYS A 132 -22.91 -35.78 -13.27
C LYS A 132 -21.60 -36.55 -13.21
N THR A 133 -20.87 -36.67 -14.32
CA THR A 133 -19.56 -37.34 -14.33
C THR A 133 -18.54 -36.61 -13.46
N LEU A 134 -18.48 -35.27 -13.49
CA LEU A 134 -17.58 -34.50 -12.62
C LEU A 134 -17.89 -34.67 -11.13
N LYS A 135 -19.16 -34.71 -10.74
CA LYS A 135 -19.57 -35.01 -9.36
C LYS A 135 -19.20 -36.42 -8.92
N ASN A 136 -19.35 -37.40 -9.80
CA ASN A 136 -19.00 -38.79 -9.51
C ASN A 136 -17.48 -38.93 -9.31
N HIS A 137 -16.66 -38.35 -10.20
CA HIS A 137 -15.20 -38.35 -10.03
C HIS A 137 -14.72 -37.60 -8.78
N ALA A 138 -15.42 -36.55 -8.34
CA ALA A 138 -15.12 -35.87 -7.08
C ALA A 138 -15.52 -36.70 -5.84
N ALA A 139 -16.54 -37.56 -5.95
CA ALA A 139 -16.94 -38.49 -4.89
C ALA A 139 -16.01 -39.71 -4.82
N ASP A 140 -15.45 -40.13 -5.94
CA ASP A 140 -14.48 -41.23 -6.06
C ASP A 140 -13.03 -40.78 -5.81
N ALA A 141 -12.81 -39.47 -5.64
CA ALA A 141 -11.50 -38.94 -5.26
C ALA A 141 -11.11 -39.52 -3.88
N PRO A 142 -9.91 -40.11 -3.73
CA PRO A 142 -9.48 -40.63 -2.45
C PRO A 142 -9.52 -39.50 -1.43
N LYS A 143 -10.32 -39.67 -0.36
CA LYS A 143 -10.32 -38.74 0.79
C LYS A 143 -8.87 -38.61 1.22
N ALA A 144 -8.26 -37.44 0.99
CA ALA A 144 -6.95 -37.14 1.50
C ALA A 144 -6.99 -37.44 2.99
N ARG A 145 -6.29 -38.50 3.43
CA ARG A 145 -6.15 -38.82 4.85
C ARG A 145 -5.69 -37.54 5.51
N ALA A 146 -6.44 -37.06 6.49
CA ALA A 146 -6.03 -35.96 7.33
C ALA A 146 -4.66 -36.35 7.91
N ALA A 147 -3.59 -35.82 7.33
CA ALA A 147 -2.29 -35.85 7.98
C ALA A 147 -2.49 -35.01 9.23
N ASP A 148 -2.42 -35.69 10.37
CA ASP A 148 -2.46 -35.16 11.72
C ASP A 148 -1.32 -34.14 11.91
N GLY A 149 -1.56 -32.93 11.41
CA GLY A 149 -0.68 -31.79 11.51
C GLY A 149 -1.05 -31.00 12.74
N ARG A 150 -0.61 -31.48 13.90
CA ARG A 150 -0.57 -30.71 15.14
C ARG A 150 -0.10 -29.28 14.86
N ARG A 151 -1.00 -28.35 15.14
CA ARG A 151 -0.83 -26.92 15.11
C ARG A 151 0.22 -26.54 16.19
N TYR A 152 1.49 -26.37 15.82
CA TYR A 152 2.51 -25.83 16.71
C TYR A 152 2.68 -24.33 16.42
N TRP A 153 1.83 -23.52 17.04
CA TRP A 153 2.21 -22.16 17.40
C TRP A 153 2.85 -22.29 18.76
N ASP A 154 4.18 -22.18 18.85
CA ASP A 154 4.83 -22.07 20.14
C ASP A 154 6.04 -21.15 20.07
N THR A 155 6.13 -20.39 21.14
CA THR A 155 6.91 -19.21 21.43
C THR A 155 8.37 -19.53 21.78
N LYS A 156 9.33 -18.84 21.16
CA LYS A 156 10.37 -17.98 21.80
C LYS A 156 11.43 -17.53 20.79
#